data_AF-Q6LQ20-F1
#
_entry.id   AF-Q6LQ20-F1
#
_cell.length_a   1.000
_cell.length_b   1.000
_cell.length_c   1.000
_cell.angle_alpha   90.00
_cell.angle_beta   90.00
_cell.angle_gamma   90.00
#
_symmetry.space_group_name_H-M   'P 1'
#
loop_
_entity.id
_entity.type
_entity.pdbx_description
1 polymer ?
#
loop_
_entity_poly.entity_id
_entity_poly.type
_entity_poly.pdbx_seq_one_letter_code
_entity_poly.pdbx_strand_id
1 'polypeptide(L)'
;MRHMADDSYEVMSAGMSPETVDERVYTVLTKYDVNSDNLQSISVEALHDQHFDVVITLCDKASNECGLFPESDALIHWDFKDPKPLEGDQGFVDTYEGLKARIALFLMLNGEDQSDAVGPVELFKIMGDPLRLRILMLIEDEFALSVGDLTKALSVSQPKVSRHLALLRDAGILKDQREGLWVFYRLPENLPVWIHHILTTVRNGNPGLINNEKLKLSQIKDRKKPGFSKKK
;
A
#
# COMPACT_ATOMS: atom_id res chain seq x y z
N MET A 1 5.83 -13.03 8.83
CA MET A 1 5.10 -13.37 7.59
C MET A 1 4.21 -14.60 7.78
N ARG A 2 4.70 -15.75 8.29
CA ARG A 2 3.86 -16.93 8.63
C ARG A 2 2.59 -16.61 9.43
N HIS A 3 2.68 -15.70 10.40
CA HIS A 3 1.54 -15.26 11.20
C HIS A 3 0.52 -14.36 10.46
N MET A 4 0.89 -13.77 9.32
CA MET A 4 0.10 -12.74 8.62
C MET A 4 -0.40 -13.17 7.24
N ALA A 5 0.20 -14.20 6.64
CA ALA A 5 0.03 -14.57 5.24
C ALA A 5 -0.97 -15.72 5.02
N ASP A 6 -1.65 -16.18 6.08
CA ASP A 6 -2.47 -17.40 6.09
C ASP A 6 -1.75 -18.56 5.36
N ASP A 7 -2.48 -19.45 4.67
CA ASP A 7 -1.91 -20.56 3.89
C ASP A 7 -1.50 -20.15 2.46
N SER A 8 -1.53 -18.85 2.14
CA SER A 8 -1.24 -18.35 0.78
C SER A 8 0.24 -18.24 0.45
N TYR A 9 1.13 -18.41 1.45
CA TYR A 9 2.58 -18.37 1.26
C TYR A 9 3.29 -19.45 2.08
N GLU A 10 4.20 -20.17 1.43
CA GLU A 10 5.25 -20.91 2.13
C GLU A 10 6.41 -19.96 2.46
N VAL A 11 6.81 -19.90 3.74
CA VAL A 11 7.77 -18.88 4.23
C VAL A 11 8.99 -19.53 4.86
N MET A 12 10.17 -19.18 4.36
CA MET A 12 11.47 -19.57 4.89
C MET A 12 12.33 -18.35 5.22
N SER A 13 13.35 -18.54 6.06
CA SER A 13 14.33 -17.51 6.42
C SER A 13 15.70 -18.15 6.62
N ALA A 14 16.75 -17.51 6.12
CA ALA A 14 18.13 -17.95 6.29
C ALA A 14 19.09 -16.76 6.43
N GLY A 15 20.25 -17.02 7.01
CA GLY A 15 21.35 -16.06 7.12
C GLY A 15 22.64 -16.63 6.51
N MET A 16 23.59 -15.74 6.21
CA MET A 16 24.89 -16.15 5.65
C MET A 16 25.83 -16.72 6.71
N SER A 17 25.73 -16.18 7.92
CA SER A 17 26.47 -16.66 9.10
C SER A 17 25.46 -16.90 10.22
N PRO A 18 24.73 -18.03 10.22
CA PRO A 18 23.71 -18.29 11.21
C PRO A 18 24.31 -18.41 12.62
N GLU A 19 23.77 -17.60 13.53
CA GLU A 19 24.05 -17.65 14.97
C GLU A 19 22.79 -18.09 15.73
N THR A 20 22.89 -18.33 17.04
CA THR A 20 21.69 -18.52 17.88
C THR A 20 20.79 -17.29 17.82
N VAL A 21 19.47 -17.51 17.86
CA VAL A 21 18.48 -16.43 17.92
C VAL A 21 18.71 -15.62 19.21
N ASP A 22 18.80 -14.29 19.08
CA ASP A 22 18.99 -13.38 20.22
C ASP A 22 17.75 -13.40 21.12
N GLU A 23 17.94 -13.52 22.44
CA GLU A 23 16.84 -13.62 23.42
C GLU A 23 15.84 -12.47 23.33
N ARG A 24 16.31 -11.27 22.95
CA ARG A 24 15.46 -10.08 22.79
C ARG A 24 14.42 -10.26 21.68
N VAL A 25 14.66 -11.15 20.71
CA VAL A 25 13.66 -11.52 19.70
C VAL A 25 12.44 -12.16 20.35
N TYR A 26 12.63 -13.12 21.26
CA TYR A 26 11.51 -13.78 21.94
C TYR A 26 10.72 -12.81 22.82
N THR A 27 11.41 -11.89 23.51
CA THR A 27 10.77 -10.81 24.29
C THR A 27 9.83 -9.97 23.40
N VAL A 28 10.32 -9.52 22.24
CA VAL A 28 9.51 -8.71 21.32
C VAL A 28 8.37 -9.52 20.72
N LEU A 29 8.61 -10.74 20.25
CA LEU A 29 7.55 -11.56 19.64
C LEU A 29 6.44 -11.91 20.64
N THR A 30 6.81 -12.22 21.89
CA THR A 30 5.83 -12.45 22.98
C THR A 30 5.00 -11.21 23.25
N LYS A 31 5.64 -10.03 23.30
CA LYS A 31 4.94 -8.74 23.50
C LYS A 31 3.87 -8.47 22.44
N TYR A 32 4.07 -8.93 21.21
CA TYR A 32 3.12 -8.75 20.11
C TYR A 32 2.29 -10.01 19.77
N ASP A 33 2.28 -11.01 20.67
CA ASP A 33 1.51 -12.26 20.52
C ASP A 33 1.82 -13.06 19.24
N VAL A 34 3.11 -13.10 18.87
CA VAL A 34 3.58 -13.85 17.70
C VAL A 34 4.24 -15.16 18.16
N ASN A 35 3.75 -16.29 17.63
CA ASN A 35 4.33 -17.60 17.92
C ASN A 35 5.81 -17.65 17.50
N SER A 36 6.67 -18.12 18.40
CA SER A 36 8.13 -18.20 18.22
C SER A 36 8.72 -19.59 18.52
N ASP A 37 7.87 -20.61 18.71
CA ASP A 37 8.29 -21.94 19.22
C ASP A 37 9.25 -22.68 18.27
N ASN A 38 9.20 -22.34 16.97
CA ASN A 38 9.95 -23.02 15.92
C ASN A 38 10.93 -22.07 15.20
N LEU A 39 11.40 -21.01 15.86
CA LEU A 39 12.44 -20.17 15.30
C LEU A 39 13.76 -20.92 15.21
N GLN A 40 14.35 -20.93 14.01
CA GLN A 40 15.62 -21.58 13.75
C GLN A 40 16.50 -20.65 12.91
N SER A 41 17.80 -20.73 13.19
CA SER A 41 18.83 -20.05 12.42
C SER A 41 19.38 -21.03 11.39
N ILE A 42 19.02 -20.82 10.13
CA ILE A 42 19.36 -21.70 9.01
C ILE A 42 20.37 -20.97 8.12
N SER A 43 21.35 -21.68 7.57
CA SER A 43 22.30 -21.09 6.62
C SER A 43 21.70 -21.05 5.21
N VAL A 44 22.06 -20.02 4.44
CA VAL A 44 21.54 -19.83 3.08
C VAL A 44 21.92 -20.98 2.14
N GLU A 45 23.08 -21.61 2.36
CA GLU A 45 23.55 -22.77 1.61
C GLU A 45 22.60 -23.97 1.72
N ALA A 46 21.88 -24.10 2.83
CA ALA A 46 20.88 -25.17 3.00
C ALA A 46 19.66 -25.00 2.08
N LEU A 47 19.47 -23.82 1.49
CA LEU A 47 18.32 -23.49 0.65
C LEU A 47 18.69 -23.30 -0.83
N HIS A 48 19.97 -23.39 -1.21
CA HIS A 48 20.43 -22.99 -2.56
C HIS A 48 19.79 -23.76 -3.73
N ASP A 49 19.39 -25.01 -3.52
CA ASP A 49 18.75 -25.86 -4.52
C ASP A 49 17.22 -25.61 -4.63
N GLN A 50 16.65 -24.72 -3.81
CA GLN A 50 15.22 -24.43 -3.81
C GLN A 50 14.92 -23.22 -4.69
N HIS A 51 13.80 -23.30 -5.41
CA HIS A 51 13.25 -22.17 -6.15
C HIS A 51 12.31 -21.36 -5.24
N PHE A 52 12.39 -20.03 -5.36
CA PHE A 52 11.54 -19.09 -4.64
C PHE A 52 10.93 -18.09 -5.61
N ASP A 53 9.61 -17.91 -5.57
CA ASP A 53 8.93 -16.87 -6.35
C ASP A 53 9.41 -15.47 -5.91
N VAL A 54 9.64 -15.29 -4.61
CA VAL A 54 10.10 -14.01 -4.04
C VAL A 54 11.20 -14.22 -3.01
N VAL A 55 12.32 -13.54 -3.19
CA VAL A 55 13.41 -13.44 -2.22
C VAL A 55 13.45 -12.03 -1.63
N ILE A 56 13.47 -11.92 -0.30
CA ILE A 56 13.50 -10.63 0.42
C ILE A 56 14.79 -10.55 1.26
N THR A 57 15.68 -9.62 0.92
CA THR A 57 16.91 -9.37 1.69
C THR A 57 16.68 -8.26 2.72
N LEU A 58 17.20 -8.44 3.94
CA LEU A 58 16.93 -7.55 5.08
C LEU A 58 18.09 -6.60 5.46
N CYS A 59 19.27 -6.78 4.86
CA CYS A 59 20.43 -5.92 5.11
C CYS A 59 21.33 -5.83 3.87
N ASP A 60 22.13 -4.76 3.79
CA ASP A 60 23.01 -4.49 2.66
C ASP A 60 24.01 -5.61 2.37
N LYS A 61 24.50 -6.31 3.41
CA LYS A 61 25.39 -7.47 3.23
C LYS A 61 24.69 -8.59 2.47
N ALA A 62 23.50 -8.97 2.93
CA ALA A 62 22.67 -9.98 2.26
C ALA A 62 22.26 -9.56 0.85
N SER A 63 22.07 -8.27 0.58
CA SER A 63 21.73 -7.73 -0.74
C SER A 63 22.91 -7.83 -1.73
N ASN A 64 24.10 -7.42 -1.30
CA ASN A 64 25.31 -7.48 -2.14
C ASN A 64 25.79 -8.92 -2.42
N GLU A 65 25.43 -9.85 -1.54
CA GLU A 65 25.77 -11.27 -1.65
C GLU A 65 24.61 -12.10 -2.24
N CYS A 66 23.50 -11.46 -2.63
CA CYS A 66 22.27 -12.11 -3.11
C CYS A 66 22.36 -12.71 -4.53
N GLY A 67 23.57 -12.93 -5.05
CA GLY A 67 23.78 -13.74 -6.26
C GLY A 67 23.46 -15.23 -6.07
N LEU A 68 22.96 -15.64 -4.89
CA LEU A 68 22.70 -17.01 -4.50
C LEU A 68 21.35 -17.57 -4.99
N PHE A 69 20.39 -16.71 -5.38
CA PHE A 69 19.11 -17.13 -5.95
C PHE A 69 18.83 -16.44 -7.30
N PRO A 70 19.67 -16.65 -8.32
CA PRO A 70 19.53 -15.96 -9.61
C PRO A 70 18.25 -16.35 -10.37
N GLU A 71 17.62 -17.46 -9.99
CA GLU A 71 16.42 -17.99 -10.64
C GLU A 71 15.10 -17.58 -9.97
N SER A 72 15.12 -16.73 -8.93
CA SER A 72 13.87 -16.26 -8.31
C SER A 72 13.11 -15.29 -9.23
N ASP A 73 11.77 -15.36 -9.24
CA ASP A 73 10.94 -14.48 -10.07
C ASP A 73 10.99 -13.01 -9.62
N ALA A 74 11.20 -12.74 -8.33
CA ALA A 74 11.37 -11.40 -7.78
C ALA A 74 12.39 -11.34 -6.65
N LEU A 75 13.25 -10.30 -6.69
CA LEU A 75 14.18 -9.97 -5.62
C LEU A 75 13.84 -8.58 -5.04
N ILE A 76 13.53 -8.55 -3.75
CA ILE A 76 13.16 -7.34 -3.01
C ILE A 76 14.20 -7.08 -1.92
N HIS A 77 14.57 -5.81 -1.74
CA HIS A 77 15.46 -5.40 -0.67
C HIS A 77 14.75 -4.50 0.33
N TRP A 78 14.75 -4.92 1.59
CA TRP A 78 14.20 -4.19 2.73
C TRP A 78 15.33 -3.87 3.70
N ASP A 79 15.99 -2.73 3.50
CA ASP A 79 17.06 -2.31 4.40
C ASP A 79 16.51 -2.07 5.82
N PHE A 80 17.06 -2.82 6.78
CA PHE A 80 16.85 -2.67 8.21
C PHE A 80 18.21 -2.59 8.91
N LYS A 81 18.32 -1.64 9.84
CA LYS A 81 19.49 -1.54 10.71
C LYS A 81 19.54 -2.77 11.63
N ASP A 82 20.72 -3.39 11.73
CA ASP A 82 20.93 -4.51 12.66
C ASP A 82 20.63 -4.07 14.11
N PRO A 83 19.65 -4.70 14.79
CA PRO A 83 19.31 -4.34 16.17
C PRO A 83 20.29 -4.90 17.20
N LYS A 84 21.09 -5.94 16.87
CA LYS A 84 21.97 -6.62 17.84
C LYS A 84 22.97 -5.68 18.55
N PRO A 85 23.64 -4.73 17.87
CA PRO A 85 24.60 -3.83 18.50
C PRO A 85 23.97 -2.75 19.39
N LEU A 86 22.65 -2.58 19.32
CA LEU A 86 21.94 -1.57 20.12
C LEU A 86 21.67 -2.10 21.53
N GLU A 87 21.75 -1.21 22.52
CA GLU A 87 21.43 -1.54 23.90
C GLU A 87 19.91 -1.62 24.11
N GLY A 88 19.49 -2.57 24.96
CA GLY A 88 18.08 -2.80 25.28
C GLY A 88 17.28 -3.42 24.13
N ASP A 89 15.96 -3.31 24.23
CA ASP A 89 15.01 -3.99 23.32
C ASP A 89 14.47 -3.08 22.21
N GLN A 90 14.69 -1.77 22.31
CA GLN A 90 14.04 -0.80 21.41
C GLN A 90 14.40 -1.04 19.93
N GLY A 91 15.66 -1.36 19.64
CA GLY A 91 16.08 -1.68 18.27
C GLY A 91 15.35 -2.89 17.68
N PHE A 92 15.07 -3.90 18.50
CA PHE A 92 14.31 -5.09 18.09
C PHE A 92 12.83 -4.75 17.88
N VAL A 93 12.27 -3.89 18.74
CA VAL A 93 10.90 -3.38 18.57
C VAL A 93 10.76 -2.59 17.26
N ASP A 94 11.67 -1.65 17.00
CA ASP A 94 11.65 -0.83 15.78
C ASP A 94 11.76 -1.71 14.51
N THR A 95 12.64 -2.71 14.55
CA THR A 95 12.81 -3.67 13.45
C THR A 95 11.55 -4.52 13.25
N TYR A 96 10.93 -4.99 14.33
CA TYR A 96 9.69 -5.75 14.27
C TYR A 96 8.55 -4.93 13.66
N GLU A 97 8.35 -3.69 14.13
CA GLU A 97 7.28 -2.82 13.62
C GLU A 97 7.48 -2.49 12.14
N GLY A 98 8.73 -2.21 11.73
CA GLY A 98 9.07 -1.99 10.34
C GLY A 98 8.87 -3.23 9.46
N LEU A 99 9.29 -4.42 9.92
CA LEU A 99 9.04 -5.69 9.23
C LEU A 99 7.54 -5.96 9.11
N LYS A 100 6.78 -5.79 10.19
CA LYS A 100 5.33 -5.96 10.19
C LYS A 100 4.65 -5.04 9.16
N ALA A 101 5.05 -3.78 9.10
CA ALA A 101 4.53 -2.82 8.12
C ALA A 101 4.86 -3.22 6.68
N ARG A 102 6.11 -3.61 6.39
CA ARG A 102 6.54 -4.03 5.04
C ARG A 102 5.89 -5.35 4.60
N ILE A 103 5.76 -6.32 5.51
CA ILE A 103 5.06 -7.59 5.25
C ILE A 103 3.57 -7.35 5.00
N ALA A 104 2.92 -6.52 5.82
CA ALA A 104 1.52 -6.16 5.61
C ALA A 104 1.33 -5.56 4.22
N LEU A 105 2.17 -4.58 3.85
CA LEU A 105 2.13 -3.99 2.52
C LEU A 105 2.33 -5.05 1.43
N PHE A 106 3.38 -5.87 1.53
CA PHE A 106 3.69 -6.92 0.56
C PHE A 106 2.53 -7.88 0.31
N LEU A 107 1.94 -8.45 1.36
CA LEU A 107 0.80 -9.37 1.24
C LEU A 107 -0.42 -8.68 0.62
N MET A 108 -0.62 -7.42 0.99
CA MET A 108 -1.72 -6.61 0.50
C MET A 108 -1.54 -6.23 -0.99
N LEU A 109 -0.31 -6.23 -1.52
CA LEU A 109 -0.04 -5.97 -2.94
C LEU A 109 0.01 -7.24 -3.80
N ASN A 110 0.42 -8.37 -3.24
CA ASN A 110 0.69 -9.61 -4.00
C ASN A 110 -0.34 -10.72 -3.73
N GLY A 111 -1.47 -10.43 -3.08
CA GLY A 111 -2.58 -11.38 -2.93
C GLY A 111 -3.26 -11.72 -4.27
N GLU A 112 -3.91 -12.89 -4.33
CA GLU A 112 -4.42 -13.54 -5.56
C GLU A 112 -5.49 -12.75 -6.36
N ASP A 113 -6.08 -11.68 -5.81
CA ASP A 113 -7.25 -10.97 -6.37
C ASP A 113 -6.92 -9.80 -7.35
N GLN A 114 -5.78 -9.83 -8.05
CA GLN A 114 -5.31 -8.68 -8.87
C GLN A 114 -5.59 -8.78 -10.40
N SER A 115 -6.22 -9.85 -10.90
CA SER A 115 -6.20 -10.18 -12.35
C SER A 115 -6.93 -9.20 -13.29
N ASP A 116 -7.86 -8.38 -12.80
CA ASP A 116 -8.59 -7.35 -13.59
C ASP A 116 -8.19 -5.90 -13.23
N ALA A 117 -7.11 -5.72 -12.47
CA ALA A 117 -6.67 -4.43 -11.96
C ALA A 117 -5.97 -3.55 -13.02
N VAL A 118 -6.10 -2.22 -12.88
CA VAL A 118 -5.26 -1.27 -13.62
C VAL A 118 -3.80 -1.48 -13.26
N GLY A 119 -2.98 -1.83 -14.24
CA GLY A 119 -1.53 -1.95 -14.06
C GLY A 119 -0.84 -0.63 -13.68
N PRO A 120 0.39 -0.66 -13.15
CA PRO A 120 1.12 0.53 -12.71
C PRO A 120 1.33 1.55 -13.84
N VAL A 121 1.69 1.09 -15.05
CA VAL A 121 1.93 1.97 -16.20
C VAL A 121 0.66 2.73 -16.60
N GLU A 122 -0.47 2.03 -16.65
CA GLU A 122 -1.77 2.60 -16.95
C GLU A 122 -2.21 3.59 -15.88
N LEU A 123 -2.00 3.26 -14.60
CA LEU A 123 -2.29 4.17 -13.48
C LEU A 123 -1.48 5.46 -13.60
N PHE A 124 -0.17 5.39 -13.84
CA PHE A 124 0.65 6.60 -13.96
C PHE A 124 0.28 7.45 -15.18
N LYS A 125 -0.08 6.82 -16.32
CA LYS A 125 -0.64 7.54 -17.48
C LYS A 125 -1.97 8.24 -17.13
N ILE A 126 -2.77 7.64 -16.25
CA ILE A 126 -4.02 8.24 -15.77
C ILE A 126 -3.75 9.41 -14.82
N MET A 127 -2.86 9.23 -13.85
CA MET A 127 -2.52 10.22 -12.83
C MET A 127 -1.66 11.37 -13.38
N GLY A 128 -1.00 11.20 -14.53
CA GLY A 128 -0.12 12.21 -15.13
C GLY A 128 -0.82 13.48 -15.62
N ASP A 129 -2.16 13.53 -15.64
CA ASP A 129 -2.90 14.78 -15.92
C ASP A 129 -3.20 15.54 -14.61
N PRO A 130 -2.86 16.83 -14.51
CA PRO A 130 -3.03 17.60 -13.28
C PRO A 130 -4.48 17.68 -12.78
N LEU A 131 -5.47 17.69 -13.68
CA LEU A 131 -6.87 17.78 -13.30
C LEU A 131 -7.40 16.43 -12.80
N ARG A 132 -7.04 15.32 -13.45
CA ARG A 132 -7.36 13.96 -12.97
C ARG A 132 -6.76 13.69 -11.60
N LEU A 133 -5.49 14.06 -11.39
CA LEU A 133 -4.84 13.89 -10.11
C LEU A 133 -5.59 14.64 -9.00
N ARG A 134 -5.96 15.91 -9.24
CA ARG A 134 -6.71 16.71 -8.27
C ARG A 134 -8.12 16.18 -8.02
N ILE A 135 -8.80 15.64 -9.04
CA ILE A 135 -10.10 14.95 -8.88
C ILE A 135 -9.94 13.73 -7.96
N LEU A 136 -8.93 12.88 -8.20
CA LEU A 136 -8.67 11.68 -7.41
C LEU A 136 -8.34 12.03 -5.95
N MET A 137 -7.46 13.01 -5.73
CA MET A 137 -7.11 13.48 -4.38
C MET A 137 -8.33 14.04 -3.62
N LEU A 138 -9.23 14.76 -4.30
CA LEU A 138 -10.45 15.29 -3.68
C LEU A 138 -11.46 14.17 -3.36
N ILE A 139 -11.63 13.18 -4.24
CA ILE A 139 -12.52 12.05 -3.99
C ILE A 139 -11.99 11.15 -2.88
N GLU A 140 -10.66 10.93 -2.82
CA GLU A 140 -10.03 10.18 -1.73
C GLU A 140 -10.24 10.91 -0.38
N ASP A 141 -10.11 12.25 -0.35
CA ASP A 141 -10.28 13.06 0.86
C ASP A 141 -11.74 13.15 1.35
N GLU A 142 -12.70 13.26 0.44
CA GLU A 142 -14.13 13.43 0.75
C GLU A 142 -14.94 12.13 0.67
N PHE A 143 -14.28 11.00 0.39
CA PHE A 143 -14.84 9.67 0.09
C PHE A 143 -15.70 9.58 -1.17
N ALA A 144 -16.52 10.60 -1.45
CA ALA A 144 -17.38 10.65 -2.62
C ALA A 144 -17.79 12.09 -2.98
N LEU A 145 -17.75 12.43 -4.28
CA LEU A 145 -18.11 13.76 -4.79
C LEU A 145 -19.00 13.67 -6.02
N SER A 146 -19.95 14.60 -6.16
CA SER A 146 -20.72 14.76 -7.40
C SER A 146 -19.93 15.53 -8.45
N VAL A 147 -20.34 15.44 -9.72
CA VAL A 147 -19.76 16.28 -10.79
C VAL A 147 -19.93 17.77 -10.50
N GLY A 148 -21.03 18.15 -9.85
CA GLY A 148 -21.30 19.53 -9.46
C GLY A 148 -20.35 20.03 -8.36
N ASP A 149 -20.03 19.18 -7.39
CA ASP A 149 -19.04 19.49 -6.35
C ASP A 149 -17.66 19.75 -6.97
N LEU A 150 -17.21 18.84 -7.83
CA LEU A 150 -15.92 18.93 -8.50
C LEU A 150 -15.82 20.15 -9.42
N THR A 151 -16.87 20.44 -10.19
CA THR A 151 -16.96 21.63 -11.06
C THR A 151 -16.76 22.92 -10.25
N LYS A 152 -17.45 23.04 -9.11
CA LYS A 152 -17.34 24.21 -8.22
C LYS A 152 -15.97 24.31 -7.56
N ALA A 153 -15.48 23.21 -6.99
CA ALA A 153 -14.22 23.15 -6.27
C ALA A 153 -13.03 23.48 -7.18
N LEU A 154 -12.94 22.80 -8.32
CA LEU A 154 -11.84 22.93 -9.28
C LEU A 154 -11.96 24.20 -10.13
N SER A 155 -13.14 24.84 -10.15
CA SER A 155 -13.45 25.99 -11.00
C SER A 155 -13.22 25.67 -12.49
N VAL A 156 -13.61 24.46 -12.89
CA VAL A 156 -13.50 23.92 -14.24
C VAL A 156 -14.91 23.63 -14.77
N SER A 157 -15.12 23.78 -16.08
CA SER A 157 -16.42 23.50 -16.70
C SER A 157 -16.87 22.04 -16.51
N GLN A 158 -18.17 21.85 -16.32
CA GLN A 158 -18.76 20.52 -16.13
C GLN A 158 -18.46 19.55 -17.27
N PRO A 159 -18.50 19.92 -18.58
CA PRO A 159 -18.13 19.00 -19.65
C PRO A 159 -16.70 18.47 -19.54
N LYS A 160 -15.76 19.31 -19.10
CA LYS A 160 -14.36 18.90 -18.92
C LYS A 160 -14.22 17.95 -17.72
N VAL A 161 -14.84 18.28 -16.58
CA VAL A 161 -14.84 17.38 -15.41
C VAL A 161 -15.50 16.05 -15.76
N SER A 162 -16.66 16.07 -16.42
CA SER A 162 -17.37 14.85 -16.84
C SER A 162 -16.53 13.96 -17.74
N ARG A 163 -15.76 14.54 -18.68
CA ARG A 163 -14.82 13.78 -19.53
C ARG A 163 -13.75 13.07 -18.70
N HIS A 164 -13.16 13.75 -17.71
CA HIS A 164 -12.16 13.12 -16.85
C HIS A 164 -12.77 12.03 -15.94
N LEU A 165 -13.98 12.24 -15.42
CA LEU A 165 -14.69 11.23 -14.64
C LEU A 165 -15.05 9.99 -15.46
N ALA A 166 -15.45 10.15 -16.73
CA ALA A 166 -15.67 9.04 -17.64
C ALA A 166 -14.38 8.23 -17.83
N LEU A 167 -13.25 8.89 -18.17
CA LEU A 167 -11.96 8.22 -18.32
C LEU A 167 -11.51 7.46 -17.06
N LEU A 168 -11.74 8.03 -15.87
CA LEU A 168 -11.40 7.37 -14.60
C LEU A 168 -12.31 6.17 -14.29
N ARG A 169 -13.58 6.21 -14.72
CA ARG A 169 -14.52 5.09 -14.60
C ARG A 169 -14.22 3.98 -15.60
N ASP A 170 -13.92 4.34 -16.85
CA ASP A 170 -13.59 3.38 -17.90
C ASP A 170 -12.30 2.62 -17.54
N ALA A 171 -11.39 3.28 -16.83
CA ALA A 171 -10.22 2.66 -16.25
C ALA A 171 -10.49 1.92 -14.92
N GLY A 172 -11.72 1.87 -14.40
CA GLY A 172 -11.99 1.18 -13.12
C GLY A 172 -11.41 1.83 -11.86
N ILE A 173 -10.81 3.02 -11.95
CA ILE A 173 -10.27 3.75 -10.78
C ILE A 173 -11.39 4.42 -9.98
N LEU A 174 -12.48 4.81 -10.65
CA LEU A 174 -13.68 5.34 -10.03
C LEU A 174 -14.88 4.48 -10.37
N LYS A 175 -15.87 4.50 -9.48
CA LYS A 175 -17.23 4.06 -9.76
C LYS A 175 -18.23 5.17 -9.45
N ASP A 176 -19.35 5.15 -10.14
CA ASP A 176 -20.48 6.03 -9.84
C ASP A 176 -21.55 5.32 -9.01
N GLN A 177 -22.22 6.07 -8.15
CA GLN A 177 -23.32 5.60 -7.34
C GLN A 177 -24.42 6.65 -7.30
N ARG A 178 -25.64 6.24 -7.69
CA ARG A 178 -26.81 7.11 -7.72
C ARG A 178 -27.55 7.10 -6.39
N GLU A 179 -27.85 8.29 -5.86
CA GLU A 179 -28.66 8.50 -4.67
C GLU A 179 -29.75 9.54 -4.98
N GLY A 180 -30.97 9.06 -5.26
CA GLY A 180 -32.07 9.91 -5.73
C GLY A 180 -31.75 10.59 -7.07
N LEU A 181 -31.71 11.92 -7.05
CA LEU A 181 -31.39 12.75 -8.22
C LEU A 181 -29.88 12.98 -8.42
N TRP A 182 -29.04 12.52 -7.49
CA TRP A 182 -27.61 12.80 -7.48
C TRP A 182 -26.80 11.59 -7.89
N VAL A 183 -25.70 11.81 -8.62
CA VAL A 183 -24.69 10.80 -8.94
C VAL A 183 -23.38 11.22 -8.30
N PHE A 184 -22.82 10.34 -7.50
CA PHE A 184 -21.57 10.54 -6.78
C PHE A 184 -20.50 9.58 -7.30
N TYR A 185 -19.26 10.06 -7.35
CA TYR A 185 -18.10 9.31 -7.79
C TYR A 185 -17.21 9.01 -6.59
N ARG A 186 -16.75 7.77 -6.49
CA ARG A 186 -15.92 7.26 -5.38
C ARG A 186 -14.92 6.23 -5.87
N LEU A 187 -13.89 5.96 -5.07
CA LEU A 187 -13.03 4.79 -5.26
C LEU A 187 -13.86 3.49 -5.05
N PRO A 188 -13.70 2.46 -5.89
CA PRO A 188 -14.25 1.13 -5.66
C PRO A 188 -13.72 0.50 -4.36
N GLU A 189 -14.51 -0.35 -3.70
CA GLU A 189 -14.05 -1.08 -2.50
C GLU A 189 -13.06 -2.20 -2.84
N ASN A 190 -13.12 -2.73 -4.06
CA ASN A 190 -12.21 -3.72 -4.60
C ASN A 190 -11.04 -3.08 -5.38
N LEU A 191 -10.82 -1.77 -5.23
CA LEU A 191 -9.67 -1.14 -5.87
C LEU A 191 -8.39 -1.72 -5.24
N PRO A 192 -7.40 -2.12 -6.05
CA PRO A 192 -6.16 -2.68 -5.54
C PRO A 192 -5.53 -1.78 -4.49
N VAL A 193 -5.06 -2.42 -3.42
CA VAL A 193 -4.52 -1.71 -2.27
C VAL A 193 -3.37 -0.79 -2.64
N TRP A 194 -2.45 -1.25 -3.48
CA TRP A 194 -1.28 -0.44 -3.81
C TRP A 194 -1.72 0.87 -4.47
N ILE A 195 -2.83 0.88 -5.21
CA ILE A 195 -3.41 2.10 -5.78
C ILE A 195 -3.92 3.02 -4.65
N HIS A 196 -4.63 2.48 -3.66
CA HIS A 196 -5.04 3.25 -2.48
C HIS A 196 -3.83 3.89 -1.78
N HIS A 197 -2.77 3.11 -1.52
CA HIS A 197 -1.55 3.62 -0.90
C HIS A 197 -0.87 4.70 -1.74
N ILE A 198 -0.77 4.54 -3.06
CA ILE A 198 -0.20 5.56 -3.94
C ILE A 198 -1.03 6.85 -3.88
N LEU A 199 -2.35 6.77 -3.96
CA LEU A 199 -3.23 7.95 -3.87
C LEU A 199 -3.06 8.67 -2.53
N THR A 200 -3.08 7.93 -1.42
CA THR A 200 -2.88 8.47 -0.07
C THR A 200 -1.50 9.07 0.12
N THR A 201 -0.42 8.40 -0.33
CA THR A 201 0.95 8.93 -0.27
C THR A 201 1.08 10.20 -1.07
N VAL A 202 0.54 10.25 -2.30
CA VAL A 202 0.58 11.45 -3.13
C VAL A 202 -0.20 12.60 -2.48
N ARG A 203 -1.38 12.35 -1.93
CA ARG A 203 -2.18 13.37 -1.22
C ARG A 203 -1.48 13.89 0.03
N ASN A 204 -0.97 13.00 0.87
CA ASN A 204 -0.32 13.36 2.13
C ASN A 204 1.02 14.07 1.92
N GLY A 205 1.77 13.69 0.89
CA GLY A 205 3.02 14.35 0.51
C GLY A 205 2.80 15.71 -0.18
N ASN A 206 1.62 15.95 -0.76
CA ASN A 206 1.32 17.14 -1.55
C ASN A 206 -0.03 17.79 -1.20
N PRO A 207 -0.32 18.07 0.10
CA PRO A 207 -1.63 18.58 0.51
C PRO A 207 -1.98 19.92 -0.16
N GLY A 208 -0.96 20.74 -0.47
CA GLY A 208 -1.10 22.02 -1.14
C GLY A 208 -1.78 21.98 -2.52
N LEU A 209 -1.81 20.82 -3.20
CA LEU A 209 -2.42 20.69 -4.52
C LEU A 209 -3.96 20.80 -4.53
N ILE A 210 -4.61 20.60 -3.38
CA ILE A 210 -6.08 20.64 -3.25
C ILE A 210 -6.61 21.48 -2.09
N ASN A 211 -5.75 22.17 -1.33
CA ASN A 211 -6.19 22.94 -0.15
C ASN A 211 -7.26 24.00 -0.48
N ASN A 212 -7.08 24.73 -1.59
CA ASN A 212 -8.04 25.75 -2.02
C ASN A 212 -9.38 25.12 -2.41
N GLU A 213 -9.35 23.95 -3.02
CA GLU A 213 -10.51 23.20 -3.48
C GLU A 213 -11.29 22.64 -2.30
N LYS A 214 -10.60 22.14 -1.27
CA LYS A 214 -11.21 21.73 0.01
C LYS A 214 -11.91 22.90 0.70
N LEU A 215 -11.29 24.08 0.72
CA LEU A 215 -11.93 25.30 1.24
C LEU A 215 -13.18 25.69 0.43
N LYS A 216 -13.13 25.60 -0.91
CA LYS A 216 -14.30 25.86 -1.75
C LYS A 216 -15.41 24.85 -1.48
N LEU A 217 -15.09 23.55 -1.35
CA LEU A 217 -16.07 22.50 -1.06
C LEU A 217 -16.79 22.72 0.27
N SER A 218 -16.10 23.17 1.31
CA SER A 218 -16.70 23.44 2.62
C SER A 218 -17.63 24.67 2.61
N GLN A 219 -17.46 25.57 1.64
CA GLN A 219 -18.27 26.77 1.46
C GLN A 219 -19.51 26.57 0.58
N ILE A 220 -19.67 25.40 -0.05
CA ILE A 220 -20.86 25.11 -0.90
C ILE A 220 -22.10 24.98 0.00
N LYS A 221 -22.96 26.00 -0.04
CA LYS A 221 -24.29 25.95 0.59
C LYS A 221 -25.12 24.83 -0.03
N ASP A 222 -25.85 24.11 0.82
CA ASP A 222 -26.72 22.97 0.46
C ASP A 222 -26.03 21.82 -0.27
N ARG A 223 -24.72 21.63 -0.03
CA ARG A 223 -23.96 20.50 -0.56
C ARG A 223 -24.58 19.17 -0.06
N LYS A 224 -25.11 18.38 -1.00
CA LYS A 224 -25.59 17.03 -0.70
C LYS A 224 -24.40 16.09 -0.53
N LYS A 225 -24.22 15.54 0.66
CA LYS A 225 -23.28 14.42 0.89
C LYS A 225 -24.02 13.08 0.75
N PRO A 226 -23.40 12.05 0.16
CA PRO A 226 -24.03 10.74 0.04
C PRO A 226 -24.18 10.06 1.39
N GLY A 227 -25.28 9.33 1.59
CA GLY A 227 -25.54 8.57 2.81
C GLY A 227 -24.54 7.43 3.06
N PHE A 228 -23.93 6.91 1.98
CA PHE A 228 -22.93 5.84 2.03
C PHE A 228 -21.51 6.33 2.34
N SER A 229 -21.28 7.64 2.42
CA SER A 229 -19.97 8.20 2.84
C SER A 229 -19.68 7.97 4.33
N LYS A 230 -20.65 7.46 5.10
CA LYS A 230 -20.50 7.11 6.52
C LYS A 230 -20.33 5.60 6.71
N LYS A 231 -19.17 5.01 6.40
CA LYS A 231 -18.79 3.71 6.99
C LYS A 231 -17.28 3.58 7.22
N LYS A 232 -16.97 3.42 8.51
CA LYS A 232 -15.74 3.05 9.24
C LYS A 232 -14.56 4.00 9.14
#